data_AF-A0A923PMG8-F1
#
_entry.id   AF-A0A923PMG8-F1
#
_cell.length_a   1.000
_cell.length_b   1.000
_cell.length_c   1.000
_cell.angle_alpha   90.00
_cell.angle_beta   90.00
_cell.angle_gamma   90.00
#
_symmetry.space_group_name_H-M   'P 1'
#
loop_
_entity.id
_entity.type
_entity.pdbx_description
1 polymer ?
#
loop_
_entity_poly.entity_id
_entity_poly.type
_entity_poly.pdbx_seq_one_letter_code
_entity_poly.pdbx_strand_id
1 'polypeptide(L)'
;MAFQNHRPAAPGWIGGFEQSNPAFAYPHPDLSSLPMQANLTHINLLQRQQGVQWPEFSWQTIKGIPDSRCFQMFSPYISRLGYTNTGKIYSIICPQQGAWIKGFGTLNVEVTVTGNRGWVNEDTREIAADMTVDPKIWFSPDAVQSPLGKFIWDSFRLLSAAWPFPDSKQHAIQLNTYAPGCPEQPIFPLLRGTATDFQSPSFTDHSSEAWSVGNLEVEIGTPKPTTSKFVDDFNDLVMKAFNVASGNMLEPGNTLAWNVWFVAPELVDQDEWAHHAEIWRKSIDVDHRAPTGSGTIARFYDGTPFTVEDALIEEAVQDIVKFITGHLMEARHPMVH
;
A
#
# COMPACT_ATOMS: atom_id res chain seq x y z
N MET A 1 9.13 14.45 -14.09
CA MET A 1 7.92 15.30 -14.13
C MET A 1 8.19 16.53 -13.30
N ALA A 2 7.81 17.72 -13.77
CA ALA A 2 7.80 18.89 -12.90
C ALA A 2 6.63 18.72 -11.93
N PHE A 3 6.92 18.68 -10.64
CA PHE A 3 5.91 18.72 -9.58
C PHE A 3 5.01 19.95 -9.81
N GLN A 4 3.69 19.79 -9.63
CA GLN A 4 2.79 20.91 -9.86
C GLN A 4 3.02 21.95 -8.77
N ASN A 5 3.40 23.17 -9.18
CA ASN A 5 3.39 24.32 -8.30
C ASN A 5 2.02 24.45 -7.63
N HIS A 6 1.99 24.85 -6.35
CA HIS A 6 0.79 25.07 -5.55
C HIS A 6 -0.38 25.62 -6.37
N ARG A 7 -1.39 24.77 -6.60
CA ARG A 7 -2.68 25.21 -7.13
C ARG A 7 -3.51 25.77 -5.98
N PRO A 8 -4.30 26.85 -6.20
CA PRO A 8 -5.30 27.25 -5.25
C PRO A 8 -6.34 26.13 -5.10
N ALA A 9 -6.91 25.97 -3.90
CA ALA A 9 -8.00 25.04 -3.66
C ALA A 9 -9.19 25.37 -4.59
N ALA A 10 -9.86 24.34 -5.12
CA ALA A 10 -11.01 24.52 -5.97
C ALA A 10 -12.14 25.28 -5.23
N PRO A 11 -12.93 26.13 -5.91
CA PRO A 11 -14.05 26.82 -5.27
C PRO A 11 -15.17 25.84 -4.83
N GLY A 12 -16.13 26.34 -4.06
CA GLY A 12 -17.33 25.57 -3.68
C GLY A 12 -17.24 24.77 -2.38
N TRP A 13 -16.19 25.01 -1.58
CA TRP A 13 -16.12 24.52 -0.20
C TRP A 13 -17.26 25.10 0.65
N ILE A 14 -17.91 24.25 1.44
CA ILE A 14 -19.00 24.62 2.38
C ILE A 14 -18.56 24.37 3.82
N GLY A 15 -17.87 23.25 4.09
CA GLY A 15 -17.50 22.83 5.43
C GLY A 15 -18.67 22.46 6.31
N GLY A 16 -18.43 22.42 7.63
CA GLY A 16 -19.49 22.19 8.63
C GLY A 16 -19.62 20.75 9.14
N PHE A 17 -19.03 19.75 8.48
CA PHE A 17 -19.24 18.35 8.90
C PHE A 17 -18.56 18.03 10.24
N GLU A 18 -17.35 18.53 10.46
CA GLU A 18 -16.61 18.40 11.73
C GLU A 18 -17.46 18.90 12.93
N GLN A 19 -18.20 19.99 12.75
CA GLN A 19 -18.97 20.64 13.80
C GLN A 19 -20.31 19.94 14.07
N SER A 20 -20.67 18.92 13.28
CA SER A 20 -21.89 18.12 13.49
C SER A 20 -21.86 17.29 14.77
N ASN A 21 -20.67 17.03 15.32
CA ASN A 21 -20.50 16.36 16.61
C ASN A 21 -19.26 16.92 17.33
N PRO A 22 -19.36 17.43 18.56
CA PRO A 22 -18.20 17.96 19.30
C PRO A 22 -17.10 16.92 19.54
N ALA A 23 -17.41 15.62 19.51
CA ALA A 23 -16.41 14.55 19.63
C ALA A 23 -15.44 14.50 18.44
N PHE A 24 -15.76 15.12 17.31
CA PHE A 24 -14.92 15.12 16.11
C PHE A 24 -13.78 16.13 16.18
N ALA A 25 -13.77 17.04 17.16
CA ALA A 25 -12.80 18.10 17.25
C ALA A 25 -11.40 17.59 17.63
N TYR A 26 -10.38 18.25 17.07
CA TYR A 26 -9.00 18.14 17.57
C TYR A 26 -8.90 18.65 19.02
N PRO A 27 -7.93 18.14 19.83
CA PRO A 27 -6.77 17.33 19.43
C PRO A 27 -7.00 15.81 19.36
N HIS A 28 -8.16 15.32 19.80
CA HIS A 28 -8.44 13.88 19.90
C HIS A 28 -9.80 13.53 19.25
N PRO A 29 -9.91 13.59 17.91
CA PRO A 29 -11.15 13.25 17.23
C PRO A 29 -11.59 11.81 17.53
N ASP A 30 -12.83 11.64 17.99
CA ASP A 30 -13.49 10.35 18.15
C ASP A 30 -14.57 10.19 17.09
N LEU A 31 -14.31 9.31 16.12
CA LEU A 31 -15.19 9.02 15.00
C LEU A 31 -16.12 7.82 15.26
N SER A 32 -16.13 7.26 16.47
CA SER A 32 -16.86 6.04 16.82
C SER A 32 -18.36 6.11 16.55
N SER A 33 -18.95 7.31 16.64
CA SER A 33 -20.36 7.55 16.33
C SER A 33 -20.70 7.47 14.84
N LEU A 34 -19.70 7.53 13.96
CA LEU A 34 -19.88 7.39 12.51
C LEU A 34 -19.82 5.90 12.13
N PRO A 35 -20.75 5.42 11.27
CA PRO A 35 -20.66 4.07 10.75
C PRO A 35 -19.41 3.92 9.87
N MET A 36 -18.72 2.79 9.99
CA MET A 36 -17.67 2.40 9.05
C MET A 36 -18.33 2.02 7.71
N GLN A 37 -18.12 2.83 6.68
CA GLN A 37 -18.74 2.65 5.37
C GLN A 37 -17.81 1.91 4.42
N ALA A 38 -18.39 1.12 3.52
CA ALA A 38 -17.62 0.46 2.47
C ALA A 38 -17.03 1.51 1.50
N ASN A 39 -15.76 1.35 1.16
CA ASN A 39 -14.96 2.41 0.54
C ASN A 39 -15.38 2.84 -0.88
N LEU A 40 -16.03 1.95 -1.63
CA LEU A 40 -16.39 2.19 -3.03
C LEU A 40 -17.90 2.37 -3.24
N THR A 41 -18.73 2.26 -2.20
CA THR A 41 -20.20 2.29 -2.38
C THR A 41 -20.79 3.68 -2.58
N HIS A 42 -20.00 4.73 -2.32
CA HIS A 42 -20.47 6.12 -2.32
C HIS A 42 -19.63 7.04 -3.21
N ILE A 43 -18.97 6.48 -4.25
CA ILE A 43 -18.16 7.27 -5.19
C ILE A 43 -18.98 8.39 -5.85
N ASN A 44 -20.26 8.14 -6.11
CA ASN A 44 -21.19 9.11 -6.67
C ASN A 44 -21.47 10.32 -5.76
N LEU A 45 -21.14 10.24 -4.46
CA LEU A 45 -21.28 11.34 -3.50
C LEU A 45 -20.02 12.21 -3.41
N LEU A 46 -18.91 11.77 -4.02
CA LEU A 46 -17.68 12.55 -4.04
C LEU A 46 -17.90 13.83 -4.83
N GLN A 47 -17.45 14.94 -4.28
CA GLN A 47 -17.48 16.26 -4.93
C GLN A 47 -16.08 16.86 -5.00
N ARG A 48 -15.22 16.48 -4.04
CA ARG A 48 -13.89 17.02 -3.84
C ARG A 48 -12.91 15.90 -3.58
N GLN A 49 -11.65 16.15 -3.91
CA GLN A 49 -10.56 15.23 -3.65
C GLN A 49 -9.27 15.95 -3.23
N GLN A 50 -8.41 15.24 -2.51
CA GLN A 50 -7.02 15.63 -2.31
C GLN A 50 -6.11 14.50 -2.77
N GLY A 51 -5.26 14.78 -3.75
CA GLY A 51 -4.19 13.88 -4.16
C GLY A 51 -3.04 13.91 -3.16
N VAL A 52 -2.33 12.79 -3.03
CA VAL A 52 -1.12 12.69 -2.21
C VAL A 52 0.09 12.79 -3.13
N GLN A 53 0.76 13.92 -3.16
CA GLN A 53 1.92 14.10 -4.04
C GLN A 53 3.18 13.45 -3.47
N TRP A 54 3.35 13.48 -2.15
CA TRP A 54 4.48 12.83 -1.47
C TRP A 54 3.96 11.83 -0.43
N PRO A 55 3.72 10.57 -0.83
CA PRO A 55 3.41 9.52 0.12
C PRO A 55 4.71 8.99 0.76
N GLU A 56 5.10 9.53 1.91
CA GLU A 56 6.36 9.22 2.58
C GLU A 56 6.18 8.07 3.59
N PHE A 57 6.72 6.90 3.26
CA PHE A 57 6.70 5.71 4.11
C PHE A 57 7.99 5.57 4.90
N SER A 58 7.90 4.97 6.08
CA SER A 58 9.07 4.52 6.83
C SER A 58 8.78 3.27 7.66
N TRP A 59 9.80 2.43 7.82
CA TRP A 59 9.76 1.20 8.62
C TRP A 59 11.16 0.86 9.12
N GLN A 60 11.23 0.05 10.18
CA GLN A 60 12.51 -0.47 10.67
C GLN A 60 12.96 -1.64 9.79
N THR A 61 14.17 -1.55 9.22
CA THR A 61 14.73 -2.66 8.43
C THR A 61 15.21 -3.83 9.28
N ILE A 62 15.46 -3.56 10.56
CA ILE A 62 15.66 -4.56 11.61
C ILE A 62 14.67 -4.22 12.72
N LYS A 63 13.60 -5.02 12.83
CA LYS A 63 12.55 -4.80 13.81
C LYS A 63 13.12 -4.69 15.24
N GLY A 64 12.69 -3.66 15.95
CA GLY A 64 13.16 -3.33 17.31
C GLY A 64 14.44 -2.49 17.35
N ILE A 65 15.05 -2.15 16.21
CA ILE A 65 16.23 -1.29 16.14
C ILE A 65 15.84 0.05 15.47
N PRO A 66 15.59 1.13 16.23
CA PRO A 66 15.13 2.41 15.68
C PRO A 66 16.03 3.00 14.59
N ASP A 67 17.35 2.90 14.74
CA ASP A 67 18.33 3.45 13.79
C ASP A 67 18.35 2.72 12.44
N SER A 68 17.73 1.53 12.38
CA SER A 68 17.54 0.80 11.12
C SER A 68 16.37 1.33 10.29
N ARG A 69 15.65 2.37 10.76
CA ARG A 69 14.52 2.93 10.05
C ARG A 69 14.96 3.53 8.72
N CYS A 70 14.31 3.09 7.64
CA CYS A 70 14.49 3.66 6.33
C CYS A 70 13.21 4.40 5.88
N PHE A 71 13.38 5.27 4.89
CA PHE A 71 12.40 6.22 4.39
C PHE A 71 12.31 6.10 2.88
N GLN A 72 11.09 6.02 2.36
CA GLN A 72 10.83 5.93 0.93
C GLN A 72 9.56 6.68 0.57
N MET A 73 9.67 7.62 -0.35
CA MET A 73 8.51 8.21 -1.01
C MET A 73 8.00 7.21 -2.04
N PHE A 74 6.74 6.80 -1.92
CA PHE A 74 6.08 5.98 -2.93
C PHE A 74 5.69 6.85 -4.14
N SER A 75 5.14 6.24 -5.18
CA SER A 75 4.80 6.94 -6.41
C SER A 75 3.83 8.11 -6.16
N PRO A 76 4.11 9.33 -6.67
CA PRO A 76 3.23 10.49 -6.46
C PRO A 76 1.81 10.26 -6.95
N TYR A 77 0.82 10.83 -6.30
CA TYR A 77 -0.61 10.79 -6.66
C TYR A 77 -1.26 9.40 -6.72
N ILE A 78 -0.58 8.38 -6.19
CA ILE A 78 -1.13 7.02 -6.08
C ILE A 78 -2.25 6.92 -5.03
N SER A 79 -2.22 7.82 -4.07
CA SER A 79 -3.17 7.86 -2.96
C SER A 79 -3.99 9.13 -3.03
N ARG A 80 -5.25 9.02 -2.58
CA ARG A 80 -6.22 10.11 -2.64
C ARG A 80 -7.23 10.04 -1.50
N LEU A 81 -7.76 11.20 -1.13
CA LEU A 81 -8.86 11.35 -0.20
C LEU A 81 -10.07 11.97 -0.92
N GLY A 82 -11.23 11.34 -0.84
CA GLY A 82 -12.45 11.74 -1.55
C GLY A 82 -13.58 12.06 -0.57
N TYR A 83 -14.20 13.24 -0.75
CA TYR A 83 -15.18 13.78 0.19
C TYR A 83 -16.20 14.74 -0.45
N THR A 84 -17.20 15.15 0.33
CA THR A 84 -18.23 16.13 -0.06
C THR A 84 -17.77 17.57 0.14
N ASN A 85 -18.52 18.54 -0.39
CA ASN A 85 -18.29 19.98 -0.12
C ASN A 85 -18.44 20.37 1.35
N THR A 86 -19.14 19.57 2.16
CA THR A 86 -19.25 19.80 3.61
C THR A 86 -18.11 19.18 4.42
N GLY A 87 -17.28 18.35 3.78
CA GLY A 87 -16.14 17.70 4.41
C GLY A 87 -16.34 16.25 4.81
N LYS A 88 -17.43 15.57 4.45
CA LYS A 88 -17.63 14.15 4.79
C LYS A 88 -16.78 13.27 3.88
N ILE A 89 -15.87 12.47 4.45
CA ILE A 89 -15.11 11.44 3.72
C ILE A 89 -16.02 10.26 3.40
N TYR A 90 -15.92 9.80 2.15
CA TYR A 90 -16.64 8.62 1.63
C TYR A 90 -15.71 7.60 0.98
N SER A 91 -14.53 8.01 0.51
CA SER A 91 -13.60 7.11 -0.18
C SER A 91 -12.16 7.54 0.05
N ILE A 92 -11.29 6.55 0.30
CA ILE A 92 -9.85 6.71 0.45
C ILE A 92 -9.16 5.73 -0.49
N ILE A 93 -8.15 6.19 -1.21
CA ILE A 93 -7.30 5.36 -2.05
C ILE A 93 -5.92 5.27 -1.39
N CYS A 94 -5.55 4.04 -1.02
CA CYS A 94 -4.22 3.69 -0.49
C CYS A 94 -3.27 3.28 -1.62
N PRO A 95 -1.94 3.27 -1.38
CA PRO A 95 -0.98 3.02 -2.43
C PRO A 95 -0.97 1.58 -2.94
N GLN A 96 -0.47 1.44 -4.15
CA GLN A 96 -0.07 0.19 -4.80
C GLN A 96 1.42 0.20 -5.10
N GLN A 97 2.06 -0.95 -5.02
CA GLN A 97 3.45 -1.13 -5.41
C GLN A 97 3.61 -2.40 -6.22
N GLY A 98 4.73 -2.49 -6.93
CA GLY A 98 5.12 -3.70 -7.62
C GLY A 98 6.64 -3.81 -7.63
N ALA A 99 7.14 -5.03 -7.42
CA ALA A 99 8.55 -5.36 -7.63
C ALA A 99 8.68 -6.17 -8.92
N TRP A 100 9.40 -5.64 -9.89
CA TRP A 100 9.64 -6.32 -11.17
C TRP A 100 10.77 -7.35 -11.03
N ILE A 101 10.46 -8.60 -11.35
CA ILE A 101 11.41 -9.71 -11.44
C ILE A 101 11.68 -9.97 -12.92
N LYS A 102 12.81 -9.42 -13.39
CA LYS A 102 13.16 -9.38 -14.81
C LYS A 102 13.02 -10.74 -15.50
N GLY A 103 12.15 -10.78 -16.52
CA GLY A 103 11.97 -11.94 -17.37
C GLY A 103 11.06 -13.02 -16.79
N PHE A 104 10.52 -12.85 -15.57
CA PHE A 104 9.51 -13.71 -14.93
C PHE A 104 8.15 -12.99 -14.84
N GLY A 105 8.11 -11.85 -14.12
CA GLY A 105 6.88 -11.12 -13.85
C GLY A 105 7.01 -10.06 -12.77
N THR A 106 5.88 -9.60 -12.26
CA THR A 106 5.81 -8.56 -11.23
C THR A 106 5.12 -9.10 -9.99
N LEU A 107 5.74 -8.90 -8.83
CA LEU A 107 5.12 -9.12 -7.53
C LEU A 107 4.39 -7.85 -7.11
N ASN A 108 3.07 -7.87 -7.26
CA ASN A 108 2.19 -6.76 -6.92
C ASN A 108 1.89 -6.75 -5.43
N VAL A 109 1.82 -5.55 -4.85
CA VAL A 109 1.33 -5.28 -3.49
C VAL A 109 0.28 -4.18 -3.61
N GLU A 110 -0.95 -4.47 -3.20
CA GLU A 110 -2.02 -3.48 -3.18
C GLU A 110 -2.66 -3.43 -1.80
N VAL A 111 -2.77 -2.21 -1.25
CA VAL A 111 -3.53 -1.95 -0.03
C VAL A 111 -4.92 -1.48 -0.43
N THR A 112 -5.90 -2.37 -0.39
CA THR A 112 -7.31 -2.01 -0.66
C THR A 112 -7.94 -1.49 0.63
N VAL A 113 -8.43 -0.24 0.62
CA VAL A 113 -9.30 0.26 1.71
C VAL A 113 -10.65 -0.44 1.61
N THR A 114 -11.05 -1.15 2.66
CA THR A 114 -12.32 -1.88 2.74
C THR A 114 -13.40 -1.09 3.45
N GLY A 115 -13.01 -0.26 4.40
CA GLY A 115 -13.90 0.58 5.20
C GLY A 115 -13.27 1.94 5.48
N ASN A 116 -14.09 2.98 5.51
CA ASN A 116 -13.68 4.29 5.98
C ASN A 116 -14.79 5.02 6.75
N ARG A 117 -14.37 6.01 7.54
CA ARG A 117 -15.20 7.09 8.06
C ARG A 117 -14.30 8.27 8.38
N GLY A 118 -14.81 9.49 8.25
CA GLY A 118 -14.07 10.66 8.70
C GLY A 118 -14.56 11.95 8.11
N TRP A 119 -13.75 12.97 8.27
CA TRP A 119 -13.97 14.30 7.75
C TRP A 119 -12.68 15.03 7.35
N VAL A 120 -12.84 16.04 6.51
CA VAL A 120 -11.82 17.03 6.11
C VAL A 120 -12.36 18.42 6.38
N ASN A 121 -11.51 19.35 6.75
CA ASN A 121 -11.80 20.77 6.80
C ASN A 121 -10.74 21.55 6.02
N GLU A 122 -11.15 22.18 4.92
CA GLU A 122 -10.22 22.91 4.05
C GLU A 122 -9.79 24.26 4.64
N ASP A 123 -10.60 24.87 5.49
CA ASP A 123 -10.29 26.16 6.11
C ASP A 123 -9.19 26.02 7.17
N THR A 124 -9.28 24.97 8.00
CA THR A 124 -8.28 24.66 9.04
C THR A 124 -7.16 23.74 8.54
N ARG A 125 -7.37 23.11 7.37
CA ARG A 125 -6.54 22.07 6.77
C ARG A 125 -6.38 20.83 7.65
N GLU A 126 -7.42 20.54 8.42
CA GLU A 126 -7.51 19.37 9.30
C GLU A 126 -8.20 18.22 8.61
N ILE A 127 -7.80 17.01 8.98
CA ILE A 127 -8.32 15.75 8.47
C ILE A 127 -8.40 14.80 9.64
N ALA A 128 -9.51 14.09 9.83
CA ALA A 128 -9.55 12.95 10.73
C ALA A 128 -10.34 11.83 10.06
N ALA A 129 -9.72 10.67 9.90
CA ALA A 129 -10.37 9.50 9.34
C ALA A 129 -9.94 8.23 10.06
N ASP A 130 -10.82 7.24 10.05
CA ASP A 130 -10.51 5.86 10.37
C ASP A 130 -10.64 5.03 9.09
N MET A 131 -9.79 4.01 8.96
CA MET A 131 -9.89 3.07 7.85
C MET A 131 -9.59 1.64 8.27
N THR A 132 -10.14 0.72 7.49
CA THR A 132 -9.74 -0.69 7.48
C THR A 132 -9.20 -1.02 6.10
N VAL A 133 -8.20 -1.90 6.02
CA VAL A 133 -7.57 -2.30 4.76
C VAL A 133 -7.49 -3.81 4.63
N ASP A 134 -7.29 -4.29 3.41
CA ASP A 134 -7.01 -5.69 3.08
C ASP A 134 -5.81 -5.71 2.10
N PRO A 135 -4.57 -5.75 2.62
CA PRO A 135 -3.38 -5.80 1.77
C PRO A 135 -3.28 -7.13 1.05
N LYS A 136 -3.02 -7.07 -0.25
CA LYS A 136 -2.94 -8.24 -1.13
C LYS A 136 -1.62 -8.27 -1.87
N ILE A 137 -1.06 -9.47 -1.98
CA ILE A 137 0.18 -9.73 -2.69
C ILE A 137 -0.02 -10.86 -3.70
N TRP A 138 0.32 -10.63 -4.96
CA TRP A 138 0.20 -11.64 -6.02
C TRP A 138 1.19 -11.38 -7.16
N PHE A 139 1.44 -12.41 -7.96
CA PHE A 139 2.25 -12.29 -9.16
C PHE A 139 1.40 -12.00 -10.39
N SER A 140 1.96 -11.21 -11.31
CA SER A 140 1.49 -11.07 -12.69
C SER A 140 2.61 -11.43 -13.67
N PRO A 141 2.29 -11.99 -14.85
CA PRO A 141 3.31 -12.28 -15.87
C PRO A 141 3.97 -11.00 -16.38
N ASP A 142 5.26 -11.10 -16.71
CA ASP A 142 5.94 -10.04 -17.46
C ASP A 142 5.31 -9.93 -18.86
N ALA A 143 5.13 -8.71 -19.36
CA ALA A 143 4.73 -8.48 -20.74
C ALA A 143 5.74 -9.09 -21.73
N VAL A 144 7.02 -9.11 -21.36
CA VAL A 144 8.11 -9.71 -22.16
C VAL A 144 8.87 -10.76 -21.35
N GLN A 145 8.39 -12.00 -21.37
CA GLN A 145 9.02 -13.10 -20.64
C GLN A 145 10.29 -13.62 -21.34
N SER A 146 11.31 -13.94 -20.55
CA SER A 146 12.46 -14.73 -21.00
C SER A 146 12.05 -16.19 -21.25
N PRO A 147 12.80 -17.00 -22.02
CA PRO A 147 12.48 -18.42 -22.19
C PRO A 147 12.38 -19.20 -20.86
N LEU A 148 13.31 -18.93 -19.93
CA LEU A 148 13.30 -19.55 -18.60
C LEU A 148 12.11 -19.06 -17.77
N GLY A 149 11.85 -17.75 -17.73
CA GLY A 149 10.72 -17.23 -16.97
C GLY A 149 9.37 -17.63 -17.55
N LYS A 150 9.25 -17.78 -18.88
CA LYS A 150 8.07 -18.40 -19.50
C LYS A 150 7.88 -19.84 -19.01
N PHE A 151 8.93 -20.66 -18.99
CA PHE A 151 8.85 -22.02 -18.48
C PHE A 151 8.43 -22.08 -17.00
N ILE A 152 9.00 -21.22 -16.15
CA ILE A 152 8.63 -21.14 -14.73
C ILE A 152 7.17 -20.68 -14.59
N TRP A 153 6.74 -19.69 -15.38
CA TRP A 153 5.38 -19.18 -15.34
C TRP A 153 4.34 -20.19 -15.85
N ASP A 154 4.64 -20.93 -16.90
CA ASP A 154 3.81 -22.02 -17.40
C ASP A 154 3.71 -23.15 -16.35
N SER A 155 4.80 -23.44 -15.64
CA SER A 155 4.81 -24.39 -14.52
C SER A 155 3.97 -23.90 -13.35
N PHE A 156 4.10 -22.62 -13.00
CA PHE A 156 3.32 -21.97 -11.95
C PHE A 156 1.82 -21.98 -12.26
N ARG A 157 1.43 -21.68 -13.51
CA ARG A 157 0.04 -21.79 -13.98
C ARG A 157 -0.50 -23.22 -13.91
N LEU A 158 0.32 -24.21 -14.27
CA LEU A 158 -0.12 -25.61 -14.20
C LEU A 158 -0.41 -26.02 -12.76
N LEU A 159 0.45 -25.64 -11.82
CA LEU A 159 0.22 -25.86 -10.39
C LEU A 159 -1.00 -25.07 -9.90
N SER A 160 -1.18 -23.83 -10.38
CA SER A 160 -2.29 -22.95 -10.02
C SER A 160 -3.66 -23.47 -10.50
N ALA A 161 -3.68 -24.37 -11.48
CA ALA A 161 -4.91 -25.03 -11.91
C ALA A 161 -5.45 -26.03 -10.86
N ALA A 162 -4.58 -26.56 -9.99
CA ALA A 162 -4.94 -27.49 -8.92
C ALA A 162 -4.98 -26.84 -7.53
N TRP A 163 -4.22 -25.76 -7.33
CA TRP A 163 -4.04 -25.11 -6.05
C TRP A 163 -4.16 -23.59 -6.18
N PRO A 164 -4.78 -22.87 -5.23
CA PRO A 164 -5.00 -21.42 -5.33
C PRO A 164 -3.72 -20.62 -5.00
N PHE A 165 -2.68 -20.79 -5.80
CA PHE A 165 -1.46 -19.99 -5.69
C PHE A 165 -1.72 -18.52 -6.03
N PRO A 166 -0.89 -17.58 -5.53
CA PRO A 166 -1.09 -16.15 -5.72
C PRO A 166 -0.66 -15.69 -7.13
N ASP A 167 -1.26 -16.27 -8.16
CA ASP A 167 -1.08 -15.96 -9.59
C ASP A 167 -2.02 -14.87 -10.12
N SER A 168 -2.88 -14.36 -9.23
CA SER A 168 -3.88 -13.36 -9.50
C SER A 168 -4.32 -12.67 -8.21
N LYS A 169 -4.93 -11.48 -8.33
CA LYS A 169 -5.49 -10.76 -7.17
C LYS A 169 -6.57 -11.56 -6.43
N GLN A 170 -7.27 -12.46 -7.11
CA GLN A 170 -8.30 -13.31 -6.52
C GLN A 170 -7.70 -14.33 -5.55
N HIS A 171 -6.53 -14.87 -5.86
CA HIS A 171 -5.80 -15.85 -5.03
C HIS A 171 -4.64 -15.22 -4.26
N ALA A 172 -4.62 -13.89 -4.14
CA ALA A 172 -3.53 -13.16 -3.50
C ALA A 172 -3.32 -13.62 -2.04
N ILE A 173 -2.06 -13.56 -1.61
CA ILE A 173 -1.70 -13.59 -0.19
C ILE A 173 -2.36 -12.39 0.47
N GLN A 174 -3.17 -12.62 1.49
CA GLN A 174 -3.81 -11.57 2.26
C GLN A 174 -3.07 -11.39 3.58
N LEU A 175 -2.71 -10.15 3.92
CA LEU A 175 -2.08 -9.86 5.20
C LEU A 175 -3.12 -9.39 6.22
N ASN A 176 -2.89 -9.72 7.48
CA ASN A 176 -3.56 -9.01 8.57
C ASN A 176 -2.83 -7.68 8.84
N THR A 177 -3.57 -6.69 9.33
CA THR A 177 -3.04 -5.37 9.71
C THR A 177 -3.79 -4.83 10.91
N TYR A 178 -3.09 -4.08 11.76
CA TYR A 178 -3.64 -3.62 13.03
C TYR A 178 -3.21 -2.18 13.34
N ALA A 179 -3.96 -1.54 14.24
CA ALA A 179 -3.43 -0.39 14.96
C ALA A 179 -2.16 -0.80 15.73
N PRO A 180 -1.08 0.00 15.67
CA PRO A 180 0.18 -0.33 16.35
C PRO A 180 0.01 -0.69 17.82
N GLY A 181 0.58 -1.84 18.22
CA GLY A 181 0.49 -2.36 19.59
C GLY A 181 -0.87 -2.93 19.98
N CYS A 182 -1.83 -3.03 19.06
CA CYS A 182 -3.19 -3.49 19.30
C CYS A 182 -3.60 -4.57 18.27
N PRO A 183 -3.07 -5.81 18.35
CA PRO A 183 -3.18 -6.85 17.32
C PRO A 183 -4.61 -7.42 17.09
N GLU A 184 -5.62 -6.86 17.73
CA GLU A 184 -7.04 -7.21 17.53
C GLU A 184 -7.84 -6.03 16.97
N GLN A 185 -7.22 -4.86 16.79
CA GLN A 185 -7.87 -3.66 16.30
C GLN A 185 -7.50 -3.43 14.82
N PRO A 186 -8.37 -3.78 13.87
CA PRO A 186 -8.09 -3.61 12.43
C PRO A 186 -8.30 -2.17 11.93
N ILE A 187 -8.81 -1.29 12.80
CA ILE A 187 -9.06 0.11 12.48
C ILE A 187 -7.86 0.94 12.93
N PHE A 188 -7.27 1.71 12.02
CA PHE A 188 -6.23 2.67 12.36
C PHE A 188 -6.58 4.07 11.82
N PRO A 189 -6.20 5.13 12.56
CA PRO A 189 -6.59 6.49 12.22
C PRO A 189 -5.58 7.15 11.27
N LEU A 190 -6.10 8.02 10.40
CA LEU A 190 -5.37 9.06 9.70
C LEU A 190 -5.71 10.40 10.36
N LEU A 191 -4.72 11.00 11.01
CA LEU A 191 -4.85 12.26 11.72
C LEU A 191 -3.90 13.31 11.13
N ARG A 192 -4.21 14.59 11.34
CA ARG A 192 -3.34 15.70 10.95
C ARG A 192 -2.02 15.62 11.70
N GLY A 193 -0.93 15.84 10.97
CA GLY A 193 0.42 15.88 11.51
C GLY A 193 1.33 14.84 10.85
N THR A 194 2.53 14.72 11.39
CA THR A 194 3.52 13.71 11.02
C THR A 194 3.66 12.71 12.16
N ALA A 195 4.24 11.54 11.89
CA ALA A 195 4.67 10.62 12.93
C ALA A 195 5.50 11.34 14.01
N THR A 196 5.25 11.02 15.28
CA THR A 196 5.89 11.65 16.44
C THR A 196 6.91 10.75 17.14
N ASP A 197 6.87 9.45 16.87
CA ASP A 197 7.65 8.45 17.61
C ASP A 197 9.11 8.37 17.15
N PHE A 198 9.43 9.03 16.04
CA PHE A 198 10.78 9.15 15.50
C PHE A 198 10.95 10.47 14.76
N GLN A 199 12.20 10.89 14.60
CA GLN A 199 12.53 12.05 13.79
C GLN A 199 12.51 11.67 12.31
N SER A 200 11.73 12.41 11.51
CA SER A 200 11.77 12.31 10.05
C SER A 200 12.94 13.14 9.51
N PRO A 201 13.70 12.64 8.51
CA PRO A 201 14.79 13.38 7.91
C PRO A 201 14.27 14.51 7.03
N SER A 202 15.08 15.57 6.85
CA SER A 202 14.67 16.77 6.12
C SER A 202 14.27 16.53 4.67
N PHE A 203 14.79 15.48 4.02
CA PHE A 203 14.43 15.13 2.65
C PHE A 203 13.02 14.53 2.50
N THR A 204 12.32 14.26 3.60
CA THR A 204 10.90 13.81 3.61
C THR A 204 9.95 14.92 4.07
N ASP A 205 10.47 16.09 4.40
CA ASP A 205 9.67 17.23 4.85
C ASP A 205 9.21 18.05 3.65
N HIS A 206 7.89 18.07 3.45
CA HIS A 206 7.23 18.83 2.37
C HIS A 206 6.37 19.96 2.94
N SER A 207 6.60 20.40 4.18
CA SER A 207 5.78 21.41 4.88
C SER A 207 5.69 22.76 4.16
N SER A 208 6.73 23.13 3.41
CA SER A 208 6.75 24.37 2.62
C SER A 208 6.01 24.27 1.28
N GLU A 209 5.67 23.06 0.84
CA GLU A 209 5.11 22.76 -0.50
C GLU A 209 3.76 22.02 -0.46
N ALA A 210 3.41 21.39 0.66
CA ALA A 210 2.17 20.65 0.80
C ALA A 210 1.03 21.54 1.28
N TRP A 211 -0.19 21.17 0.93
CA TRP A 211 -1.39 21.82 1.46
C TRP A 211 -1.58 21.48 2.95
N SER A 212 -1.50 20.20 3.26
CA SER A 212 -1.58 19.65 4.60
C SER A 212 -0.83 18.31 4.67
N VAL A 213 -0.63 17.83 5.88
CA VAL A 213 -0.05 16.51 6.15
C VAL A 213 -0.94 15.75 7.12
N GLY A 214 -1.16 14.49 6.79
CA GLY A 214 -1.71 13.52 7.74
C GLY A 214 -0.68 12.43 8.03
N ASN A 215 -0.85 11.75 9.15
CA ASN A 215 -0.09 10.58 9.52
C ASN A 215 -1.04 9.43 9.82
N LEU A 216 -0.65 8.25 9.36
CA LEU A 216 -1.25 7.00 9.78
C LEU A 216 -0.15 5.96 9.97
N GLU A 217 -0.36 5.06 10.91
CA GLU A 217 0.57 3.99 11.23
C GLU A 217 -0.17 2.65 11.26
N VAL A 218 0.49 1.62 10.73
CA VAL A 218 -0.10 0.28 10.59
C VAL A 218 0.92 -0.75 11.02
N GLU A 219 0.52 -1.61 11.96
CA GLU A 219 1.29 -2.80 12.30
C GLU A 219 0.93 -3.95 11.35
N ILE A 220 1.95 -4.60 10.80
CA ILE A 220 1.80 -5.74 9.91
C ILE A 220 1.55 -7.01 10.73
N GLY A 221 0.49 -7.75 10.40
CA GLY A 221 0.21 -9.07 10.96
C GLY A 221 0.79 -10.20 10.13
N THR A 222 0.57 -11.43 10.59
CA THR A 222 0.89 -12.62 9.80
C THR A 222 -0.04 -12.72 8.58
N PRO A 223 0.40 -13.38 7.49
CA PRO A 223 -0.49 -13.77 6.40
C PRO A 223 -1.71 -14.54 6.92
N LYS A 224 -2.88 -14.31 6.30
CA LYS A 224 -4.08 -15.11 6.56
C LYS A 224 -3.84 -16.51 5.98
N PRO A 225 -4.00 -17.58 6.80
CA PRO A 225 -3.81 -18.94 6.31
C PRO A 225 -4.85 -19.27 5.23
N THR A 226 -4.43 -20.03 4.22
CA THR A 226 -5.34 -20.59 3.23
C THR A 226 -5.90 -21.93 3.72
N THR A 227 -6.71 -22.59 2.89
CA THR A 227 -7.19 -23.94 3.17
C THR A 227 -6.16 -25.03 2.84
N SER A 228 -4.99 -24.67 2.32
CA SER A 228 -3.95 -25.60 1.86
C SER A 228 -2.59 -25.24 2.42
N LYS A 229 -2.05 -26.12 3.29
CA LYS A 229 -0.67 -25.98 3.80
C LYS A 229 0.36 -25.85 2.66
N PHE A 230 0.11 -26.54 1.54
CA PHE A 230 0.99 -26.47 0.37
C PHE A 230 1.05 -25.05 -0.23
N VAL A 231 -0.09 -24.34 -0.24
CA VAL A 231 -0.14 -22.94 -0.68
C VAL A 231 0.46 -22.02 0.37
N ASP A 232 0.22 -22.28 1.66
CA ASP A 232 0.80 -21.49 2.75
C ASP A 232 2.33 -21.57 2.76
N ASP A 233 2.91 -22.77 2.56
CA ASP A 233 4.37 -22.98 2.48
C ASP A 233 4.99 -22.19 1.31
N PHE A 234 4.29 -22.08 0.18
CA PHE A 234 4.71 -21.23 -0.93
C PHE A 234 4.58 -19.74 -0.60
N ASN A 235 3.47 -19.34 0.01
CA ASN A 235 3.23 -17.96 0.41
C ASN A 235 4.33 -17.47 1.37
N ASP A 236 4.79 -18.32 2.29
CA ASP A 236 5.91 -18.01 3.19
C ASP A 236 7.22 -17.74 2.43
N LEU A 237 7.50 -18.47 1.34
CA LEU A 237 8.66 -18.20 0.48
C LEU A 237 8.54 -16.84 -0.21
N VAL A 238 7.34 -16.52 -0.72
CA VAL A 238 7.06 -15.21 -1.34
C VAL A 238 7.24 -14.08 -0.34
N MET A 239 6.71 -14.23 0.87
CA MET A 239 6.84 -13.23 1.95
C MET A 239 8.29 -13.07 2.38
N LYS A 240 9.06 -14.17 2.51
CA LYS A 240 10.50 -14.12 2.80
C LYS A 240 11.25 -13.34 1.72
N ALA A 241 11.00 -13.63 0.44
CA ALA A 241 11.64 -12.92 -0.66
C ALA A 241 11.32 -11.42 -0.66
N PHE A 242 10.05 -11.06 -0.43
CA PHE A 242 9.65 -9.67 -0.32
C PHE A 242 10.34 -8.95 0.84
N ASN A 243 10.40 -9.57 2.02
CA ASN A 243 11.03 -8.98 3.20
C ASN A 243 12.56 -8.86 3.06
N VAL A 244 13.22 -9.82 2.41
CA VAL A 244 14.64 -9.68 2.05
C VAL A 244 14.84 -8.45 1.16
N ALA A 245 14.03 -8.29 0.11
CA ALA A 245 14.20 -7.20 -0.86
C ALA A 245 13.81 -5.81 -0.30
N SER A 246 12.84 -5.75 0.61
CA SER A 246 12.32 -4.50 1.18
C SER A 246 12.93 -4.12 2.53
N GLY A 247 13.83 -4.94 3.08
CA GLY A 247 14.32 -4.76 4.44
C GLY A 247 13.18 -4.90 5.44
N ASN A 248 12.54 -6.06 5.48
CA ASN A 248 11.53 -6.44 6.46
C ASN A 248 10.31 -5.52 6.56
N MET A 249 9.96 -4.81 5.47
CA MET A 249 8.82 -3.90 5.47
C MET A 249 7.51 -4.59 5.87
N LEU A 250 7.28 -5.82 5.39
CA LEU A 250 6.08 -6.62 5.69
C LEU A 250 6.38 -7.74 6.69
N GLU A 251 7.40 -7.58 7.54
CA GLU A 251 7.66 -8.52 8.63
C GLU A 251 6.57 -8.37 9.71
N PRO A 252 5.97 -9.48 10.18
CA PRO A 252 4.96 -9.42 11.24
C PRO A 252 5.44 -8.68 12.51
N GLY A 253 4.61 -7.77 12.97
CA GLY A 253 4.81 -6.83 14.07
C GLY A 253 5.73 -5.66 13.76
N ASN A 254 6.18 -5.47 12.51
CA ASN A 254 6.77 -4.21 12.09
C ASN A 254 5.67 -3.16 11.91
N THR A 255 6.00 -1.87 12.11
CA THR A 255 5.07 -0.75 11.92
C THR A 255 5.51 0.09 10.73
N LEU A 256 4.63 0.17 9.73
CA LEU A 256 4.77 1.13 8.64
C LEU A 256 4.12 2.44 9.08
N ALA A 257 4.95 3.47 9.19
CA ALA A 257 4.46 4.83 9.40
C ALA A 257 4.41 5.55 8.05
N TRP A 258 3.30 6.23 7.79
CA TRP A 258 3.06 6.94 6.54
C TRP A 258 2.70 8.40 6.81
N ASN A 259 3.59 9.30 6.41
CA ASN A 259 3.31 10.72 6.34
C ASN A 259 2.75 11.05 4.95
N VAL A 260 1.52 11.52 4.93
CA VAL A 260 0.67 11.71 3.76
C VAL A 260 0.62 13.19 3.42
N TRP A 261 1.47 13.63 2.48
CA TRP A 261 1.53 15.04 2.08
C TRP A 261 0.58 15.32 0.94
N PHE A 262 -0.50 16.02 1.26
CA PHE A 262 -1.60 16.32 0.34
C PHE A 262 -1.34 17.57 -0.49
N VAL A 263 -1.81 17.56 -1.74
CA VAL A 263 -1.98 18.80 -2.51
C VAL A 263 -3.27 19.51 -2.15
N ALA A 264 -3.43 20.73 -2.67
CA ALA A 264 -4.65 21.50 -2.48
C ALA A 264 -5.88 20.73 -3.01
N PRO A 265 -7.05 20.89 -2.37
CA PRO A 265 -8.29 20.29 -2.82
C PRO A 265 -8.65 20.61 -4.27
N GLU A 266 -9.05 19.59 -5.02
CA GLU A 266 -9.56 19.70 -6.40
C GLU A 266 -10.98 19.14 -6.48
N LEU A 267 -11.71 19.47 -7.56
CA LEU A 267 -12.96 18.77 -7.86
C LEU A 267 -12.66 17.32 -8.23
N VAL A 268 -13.54 16.41 -7.82
CA VAL A 268 -13.38 15.00 -8.16
C VAL A 268 -13.81 14.74 -9.61
N ASP A 269 -13.03 13.93 -10.31
CA ASP A 269 -13.46 13.23 -11.50
C ASP A 269 -13.89 11.82 -11.06
N GLN A 270 -15.19 11.56 -11.00
CA GLN A 270 -15.73 10.30 -10.48
C GLN A 270 -15.40 9.11 -11.36
N ASP A 271 -15.29 9.31 -12.69
CA ASP A 271 -14.94 8.26 -13.63
C ASP A 271 -13.46 7.89 -13.47
N GLU A 272 -12.57 8.88 -13.37
CA GLU A 272 -11.16 8.63 -13.07
C GLU A 272 -11.01 7.97 -11.69
N TRP A 273 -11.74 8.44 -10.67
CA TRP A 273 -11.70 7.86 -9.33
C TRP A 273 -12.06 6.37 -9.34
N ALA A 274 -13.14 6.00 -10.01
CA ALA A 274 -13.61 4.61 -10.10
C ALA A 274 -12.60 3.68 -10.78
N HIS A 275 -11.80 4.20 -11.71
CA HIS A 275 -10.82 3.43 -12.47
C HIS A 275 -9.38 3.59 -11.97
N HIS A 276 -9.14 4.46 -10.98
CA HIS A 276 -7.80 4.83 -10.53
C HIS A 276 -6.95 3.59 -10.20
N ALA A 277 -7.43 2.74 -9.28
CA ALA A 277 -6.72 1.54 -8.86
C ALA A 277 -6.41 0.58 -10.03
N GLU A 278 -7.30 0.49 -11.01
CA GLU A 278 -7.11 -0.38 -12.18
C GLU A 278 -6.07 0.16 -13.16
N ILE A 279 -6.03 1.48 -13.36
CA ILE A 279 -5.04 2.15 -14.21
C ILE A 279 -3.64 1.94 -13.65
N TRP A 280 -3.49 2.10 -12.33
CA TRP A 280 -2.22 1.87 -11.63
C TRP A 280 -1.74 0.44 -11.76
N ARG A 281 -2.62 -0.53 -11.48
CA ARG A 281 -2.33 -1.96 -11.64
C ARG A 281 -1.86 -2.31 -13.05
N LYS A 282 -2.59 -1.87 -14.08
CA LYS A 282 -2.22 -2.12 -15.48
C LYS A 282 -0.88 -1.49 -15.86
N SER A 283 -0.59 -0.29 -15.37
CA SER A 283 0.69 0.38 -15.63
C SER A 283 1.88 -0.36 -15.00
N ILE A 284 1.70 -0.87 -13.78
CA ILE A 284 2.70 -1.68 -13.08
C ILE A 284 2.94 -3.00 -13.82
N ASP A 285 1.87 -3.66 -14.29
CA ASP A 285 1.97 -4.95 -14.99
C ASP A 285 2.59 -4.84 -16.40
N VAL A 286 2.34 -3.74 -17.13
CA VAL A 286 2.74 -3.60 -18.54
C VAL A 286 4.09 -2.88 -18.70
N ASP A 287 4.23 -1.72 -18.07
CA ASP A 287 5.35 -0.82 -18.31
C ASP A 287 6.39 -0.86 -17.17
N HIS A 288 6.11 -1.62 -16.09
CA HIS A 288 6.90 -1.70 -14.87
C HIS A 288 7.20 -0.31 -14.27
N ARG A 289 6.28 0.63 -14.51
CA ARG A 289 6.42 2.04 -14.16
C ARG A 289 5.10 2.53 -13.59
N ALA A 290 5.21 3.34 -12.53
CA ALA A 290 4.08 4.11 -12.04
C ALA A 290 3.68 5.19 -13.05
N PRO A 291 2.37 5.41 -13.32
CA PRO A 291 1.90 6.38 -14.29
C PRO A 291 2.42 7.81 -14.08
N THR A 292 2.72 8.16 -12.83
CA THR A 292 3.07 9.51 -12.36
C THR A 292 4.54 9.64 -11.93
N GLY A 293 5.36 8.63 -12.23
CA GLY A 293 6.78 8.57 -11.88
C GLY A 293 7.08 7.56 -10.78
N SER A 294 8.26 6.94 -10.88
CA SER A 294 8.80 6.09 -9.83
C SER A 294 9.05 6.96 -8.60
N GLY A 295 8.58 6.52 -7.43
CA GLY A 295 8.93 7.13 -6.14
C GLY A 295 10.45 7.20 -5.90
N THR A 296 10.88 7.44 -4.67
CA THR A 296 12.31 7.47 -4.36
C THR A 296 12.86 6.06 -4.10
N ILE A 297 14.18 5.94 -4.16
CA ILE A 297 14.87 4.83 -3.50
C ILE A 297 14.69 4.95 -1.99
N ALA A 298 14.67 3.81 -1.30
CA ALA A 298 14.68 3.76 0.16
C ALA A 298 16.05 4.24 0.69
N ARG A 299 16.03 5.05 1.75
CA ARG A 299 17.23 5.66 2.35
C ARG A 299 17.13 5.65 3.87
N PHE A 300 18.26 5.50 4.56
CA PHE A 300 18.35 5.74 6.00
C PHE A 300 18.28 7.24 6.31
N TYR A 301 18.22 7.56 7.61
CA TYR A 301 18.09 8.94 8.09
C TYR A 301 19.17 9.89 7.55
N ASP A 302 20.40 9.41 7.41
CA ASP A 302 21.55 10.16 6.87
C ASP A 302 21.53 10.32 5.33
N GLY A 303 20.54 9.73 4.66
CA GLY A 303 20.41 9.71 3.21
C GLY A 303 21.15 8.56 2.52
N THR A 304 21.86 7.71 3.28
CA THR A 304 22.51 6.51 2.75
C THR A 304 21.45 5.59 2.13
N PRO A 305 21.59 5.17 0.87
CA PRO A 305 20.66 4.24 0.24
C PRO A 305 20.55 2.92 1.02
N PHE A 306 19.32 2.43 1.17
CA PHE A 306 19.11 1.04 1.55
C PHE A 306 19.43 0.15 0.34
N THR A 307 20.32 -0.83 0.54
CA THR A 307 20.72 -1.79 -0.48
C THR A 307 20.71 -3.18 0.12
N VAL A 308 20.30 -4.15 -0.68
CA VAL A 308 20.34 -5.58 -0.34
C VAL A 308 21.39 -6.23 -1.23
N GLU A 309 22.14 -7.19 -0.68
CA GLU A 309 23.10 -7.96 -1.47
C GLU A 309 22.36 -8.79 -2.53
N ASP A 310 22.79 -8.70 -3.79
CA ASP A 310 22.18 -9.43 -4.91
C ASP A 310 22.07 -10.93 -4.62
N ALA A 311 23.05 -11.51 -3.93
CA ALA A 311 23.07 -12.92 -3.57
C ALA A 311 21.87 -13.33 -2.68
N LEU A 312 21.42 -12.47 -1.77
CA LEU A 312 20.25 -12.74 -0.91
C LEU A 312 18.96 -12.72 -1.72
N ILE A 313 18.85 -11.80 -2.68
CA ILE A 313 17.71 -11.73 -3.60
C ILE A 313 17.69 -12.97 -4.50
N GLU A 314 18.85 -13.34 -5.05
CA GLU A 314 19.00 -14.54 -5.88
C GLU A 314 18.63 -15.82 -5.12
N GLU A 315 19.08 -15.98 -3.88
CA GLU A 315 18.74 -17.12 -3.03
C GLU A 315 17.21 -17.20 -2.82
N ALA A 316 16.57 -16.08 -2.46
CA ALA A 316 15.13 -16.05 -2.23
C ALA A 316 14.32 -16.37 -3.50
N VAL A 317 14.76 -15.88 -4.66
CA VAL A 317 14.15 -16.22 -5.95
C VAL A 317 14.37 -17.70 -6.28
N GLN A 318 15.57 -18.24 -6.01
CA GLN A 318 15.87 -19.65 -6.24
C GLN A 318 15.01 -20.58 -5.38
N ASP A 319 14.71 -20.22 -4.13
CA ASP A 319 13.81 -20.99 -3.26
C ASP A 319 12.41 -21.13 -3.88
N ILE A 320 11.86 -20.03 -4.41
CA ILE A 320 10.58 -20.02 -5.12
C ILE A 320 10.64 -20.91 -6.37
N VAL A 321 11.70 -20.78 -7.18
CA VAL A 321 11.88 -21.58 -8.40
C VAL A 321 12.02 -23.08 -8.09
N LYS A 322 12.80 -23.44 -7.06
CA LYS A 322 12.96 -24.83 -6.60
C LYS A 322 11.63 -25.40 -6.13
N PHE A 323 10.84 -24.61 -5.39
CA PHE A 323 9.52 -25.04 -4.96
C PHE A 323 8.60 -25.36 -6.15
N ILE A 324 8.50 -24.44 -7.13
CA ILE A 324 7.65 -24.63 -8.31
C ILE A 324 8.11 -25.85 -9.12
N THR A 325 9.42 -25.95 -9.39
CA THR A 325 9.95 -26.99 -10.29
C THR A 325 9.96 -28.38 -9.64
N GLY A 326 10.25 -28.49 -8.34
CA GLY A 326 10.23 -29.75 -7.60
C GLY A 326 8.83 -30.38 -7.57
N HIS A 327 7.81 -29.60 -7.19
CA HIS A 327 6.45 -30.11 -7.09
C HIS A 327 5.78 -30.38 -8.45
N LEU A 328 6.24 -29.72 -9.52
CA LEU A 328 5.82 -30.06 -10.89
C LEU A 328 6.30 -31.46 -11.30
N MET A 329 7.52 -31.86 -10.90
CA MET A 329 8.05 -33.19 -11.21
C MET A 329 7.32 -34.29 -10.44
N GLU A 330 6.95 -34.03 -9.18
CA GLU A 330 6.14 -34.94 -8.36
C GLU A 330 4.71 -35.09 -8.90
N ALA A 331 4.08 -34.00 -9.34
CA ALA A 331 2.74 -34.05 -9.94
C ALA A 331 2.68 -34.85 -11.26
N ARG A 332 3.80 -34.97 -11.98
CA ARG A 332 3.92 -35.78 -13.21
C ARG A 332 4.24 -37.25 -12.94
N HIS A 333 4.65 -37.58 -11.73
CA HIS A 333 4.86 -38.93 -11.25
C HIS A 333 3.98 -39.16 -10.02
N PRO A 334 2.65 -39.33 -10.18
CA PRO A 334 1.84 -39.75 -9.05
C PRO A 334 2.46 -41.03 -8.52
N MET A 335 2.98 -40.98 -7.30
CA MET A 335 3.49 -42.17 -6.63
C MET A 335 2.36 -43.19 -6.65
N VAL A 336 2.61 -44.29 -7.37
CA VAL A 336 1.78 -45.48 -7.33
C VAL A 336 1.83 -45.96 -5.88
N HIS A 337 0.79 -45.67 -5.12
CA HIS A 337 0.49 -46.34 -3.87
C HIS A 337 -0.60 -47.37 -4.11
#